data_AF-A0A256ZUX7-F1
#
_entry.id   AF-A0A256ZUX7-F1
#
_cell.length_a   1.000
_cell.length_b   1.000
_cell.length_c   1.000
_cell.angle_alpha   90.00
_cell.angle_beta   90.00
_cell.angle_gamma   90.00
#
_symmetry.space_group_name_H-M   'P 1'
#
loop_
_entity.id
_entity.type
_entity.pdbx_description
1 polymer ?
#
loop_
_entity_poly.entity_id
_entity_poly.type
_entity_poly.pdbx_seq_one_letter_code
_entity_poly.pdbx_strand_id
1 'polypeptide(L)'
;MYKRKTLFIVVLVLITLMTSTLSVCAKPSVEVTVIAAIDHKVFDNTLIYRLGGKIIYAAELAPVIIVKLPSHAIEEFRKTHGMKHVSVDGVIYALAPPGRGRRPKEQPPQVIPWGIDRVNATEAWNITTG
;
A
#
# COMPACT_ATOMS: atom_id res chain seq x y z
N MET A 1 -30.24 -50.45 -28.16
CA MET A 1 -29.44 -49.21 -28.25
C MET A 1 -30.08 -47.97 -27.59
N TYR A 2 -31.41 -47.87 -27.49
CA TYR A 2 -32.08 -46.67 -26.94
C TYR A 2 -31.85 -46.43 -25.43
N LYS A 3 -31.91 -47.49 -24.61
CA LYS A 3 -31.74 -47.39 -23.14
C LYS A 3 -30.35 -46.89 -22.68
N ARG A 4 -29.29 -47.15 -23.46
CA ARG A 4 -27.92 -46.71 -23.13
C ARG A 4 -27.72 -45.22 -23.43
N LYS A 5 -28.40 -44.69 -24.46
CA LYS A 5 -28.36 -43.26 -24.81
C LYS A 5 -29.16 -42.43 -23.80
N THR A 6 -30.32 -42.90 -23.36
CA THR A 6 -31.11 -42.22 -22.32
C THR A 6 -30.39 -42.19 -20.98
N LEU A 7 -29.70 -43.27 -20.61
CA LEU A 7 -28.93 -43.32 -19.36
C LEU A 7 -27.73 -42.35 -19.39
N PHE A 8 -27.09 -42.20 -20.56
CA PHE A 8 -26.00 -41.24 -20.75
C PHE A 8 -26.48 -39.78 -20.64
N ILE A 9 -27.66 -39.47 -21.20
CA ILE A 9 -28.26 -38.13 -21.12
C ILE A 9 -28.66 -37.80 -19.68
N VAL A 10 -29.23 -38.75 -18.94
CA VAL A 10 -29.60 -38.55 -17.53
C VAL A 10 -28.37 -38.27 -16.66
N VAL A 11 -27.27 -38.99 -16.89
CA VAL A 11 -26.00 -38.75 -16.16
C VAL A 11 -25.41 -37.38 -16.52
N LEU A 12 -25.46 -36.98 -17.79
CA LEU A 12 -24.96 -35.67 -18.21
C LEU A 12 -25.75 -34.52 -17.56
N VAL A 13 -27.09 -34.64 -17.52
CA VAL A 13 -27.96 -33.66 -16.86
C VAL A 13 -27.68 -33.59 -15.35
N LEU A 14 -27.47 -34.74 -14.70
CA LEU A 14 -27.16 -34.80 -13.27
C LEU A 14 -25.81 -34.11 -12.96
N ILE A 15 -24.80 -34.29 -13.81
CA ILE A 15 -23.49 -33.63 -13.67
C ILE A 15 -23.63 -32.11 -13.82
N THR A 16 -24.40 -31.64 -14.82
CA THR A 16 -24.61 -30.19 -15.00
C THR A 16 -25.40 -29.54 -13.85
N LEU A 17 -26.30 -30.31 -13.21
CA LEU A 17 -27.08 -29.84 -12.06
C LEU A 17 -26.26 -29.81 -10.77
N MET A 18 -25.20 -30.63 -10.66
CA MET A 18 -24.26 -30.59 -9.53
C MET A 18 -23.24 -29.47 -9.65
N THR A 19 -22.93 -28.99 -10.88
CA THR A 19 -21.96 -27.91 -11.09
C THR A 19 -22.49 -26.49 -10.81
N SER A 20 -23.80 -26.30 -10.67
CA SER A 20 -24.42 -24.98 -10.52
C SER A 20 -24.45 -24.43 -9.09
N THR A 21 -23.92 -25.14 -8.09
CA THR A 21 -23.93 -24.70 -6.68
C THR A 21 -22.63 -24.07 -6.17
N LEU A 22 -21.62 -23.86 -7.03
CA LEU A 22 -20.42 -23.09 -6.67
C LEU A 22 -20.67 -21.59 -6.80
N SER A 23 -21.64 -21.06 -6.04
CA SER A 23 -21.70 -19.63 -5.74
C SER A 23 -20.57 -19.32 -4.75
N VAL A 24 -19.42 -18.91 -5.29
CA VAL A 24 -18.35 -18.33 -4.50
C VAL A 24 -18.87 -16.99 -3.98
N CYS A 25 -19.27 -16.98 -2.71
CA CYS A 25 -19.57 -15.74 -1.99
C CYS A 25 -18.23 -15.05 -1.71
N ALA A 26 -17.67 -14.41 -2.75
CA ALA A 26 -16.47 -13.61 -2.64
C ALA A 26 -16.80 -12.40 -1.76
N LYS A 27 -16.36 -12.44 -0.50
CA LYS A 27 -16.37 -11.25 0.36
C LYS A 27 -15.57 -10.14 -0.34
N PRO A 28 -16.05 -8.89 -0.40
CA PRO A 28 -15.30 -7.80 -0.99
C PRO A 28 -13.95 -7.69 -0.25
N SER A 29 -12.86 -7.88 -0.99
CA SER A 29 -11.52 -7.80 -0.43
C SER A 29 -11.17 -6.33 -0.23
N VAL A 30 -11.13 -5.89 1.03
CA VAL A 30 -10.61 -4.57 1.38
C VAL A 30 -9.13 -4.54 1.02
N GLU A 31 -8.73 -3.67 0.10
CA GLU A 31 -7.32 -3.42 -0.19
C GLU A 31 -6.68 -2.63 0.96
N VAL A 32 -5.48 -3.05 1.36
CA VAL A 32 -4.68 -2.40 2.40
C VAL A 32 -3.31 -2.08 1.82
N THR A 33 -2.83 -0.86 2.08
CA THR A 33 -1.45 -0.48 1.78
C THR A 33 -0.55 -0.95 2.92
N VAL A 34 0.53 -1.61 2.55
CA VAL A 34 1.46 -2.25 3.47
C VAL A 34 2.88 -1.85 3.09
N ILE A 35 3.68 -1.53 4.09
CA ILE A 35 5.10 -1.25 3.98
C ILE A 35 5.84 -2.51 4.46
N ALA A 36 6.68 -3.07 3.61
CA ALA A 36 7.40 -4.31 3.88
C ALA A 36 8.90 -4.12 3.77
N ALA A 37 9.62 -4.53 4.81
CA ALA A 37 11.07 -4.67 4.78
C ALA A 37 11.42 -6.07 4.28
N ILE A 38 12.26 -6.16 3.25
CA ILE A 38 12.59 -7.40 2.57
C ILE A 38 14.09 -7.66 2.55
N ASP A 39 14.48 -8.86 2.12
CA ASP A 39 15.83 -9.17 1.68
C ASP A 39 15.85 -9.29 0.15
N HIS A 40 16.43 -8.29 -0.53
CA HIS A 40 16.50 -8.25 -1.99
C HIS A 40 17.20 -9.44 -2.63
N LYS A 41 18.05 -10.17 -1.90
CA LYS A 41 18.79 -11.31 -2.47
C LYS A 41 17.90 -12.53 -2.68
N VAL A 42 16.84 -12.65 -1.88
CA VAL A 42 16.03 -13.88 -1.80
C VAL A 42 14.53 -13.64 -2.00
N PHE A 43 14.07 -12.40 -1.88
CA PHE A 43 12.65 -12.07 -2.00
C PHE A 43 12.18 -12.14 -3.46
N ASP A 44 11.10 -12.88 -3.71
CA ASP A 44 10.47 -13.02 -5.03
C ASP A 44 9.28 -12.06 -5.18
N ASN A 45 9.48 -11.01 -5.99
CA ASN A 45 8.46 -10.00 -6.29
C ASN A 45 7.22 -10.59 -6.99
N THR A 46 7.32 -11.72 -7.68
CA THR A 46 6.18 -12.32 -8.40
C THR A 46 5.08 -12.80 -7.45
N LEU A 47 5.44 -13.10 -6.20
CA LEU A 47 4.53 -13.60 -5.18
C LEU A 47 3.47 -12.55 -4.80
N ILE A 48 3.79 -11.26 -4.90
CA ILE A 48 2.84 -10.16 -4.64
C ILE A 48 1.66 -10.23 -5.62
N TYR A 49 1.93 -10.47 -6.90
CA TYR A 49 0.87 -10.60 -7.91
C TYR A 49 0.04 -11.87 -7.74
N ARG A 50 0.66 -12.97 -7.28
CA ARG A 50 -0.05 -14.23 -6.96
C ARG A 50 -1.03 -14.06 -5.80
N LEU A 51 -0.69 -13.21 -4.83
CA LEU A 51 -1.56 -12.81 -3.72
C LEU A 51 -2.63 -11.77 -4.12
N GLY A 52 -2.76 -11.45 -5.42
CA GLY A 52 -3.70 -10.45 -5.91
C GLY A 52 -3.30 -9.01 -5.57
N GLY A 53 -2.04 -8.78 -5.23
CA GLY A 53 -1.50 -7.47 -4.90
C GLY A 53 -0.76 -6.79 -6.05
N LYS A 54 -0.25 -5.60 -5.75
CA LYS A 54 0.62 -4.82 -6.65
C LYS A 54 1.66 -4.03 -5.86
N ILE A 55 2.84 -3.86 -6.45
CA ILE A 55 3.88 -2.97 -5.94
C ILE A 55 3.50 -1.53 -6.32
N ILE A 56 3.40 -0.66 -5.33
CA ILE A 56 3.18 0.79 -5.51
C ILE A 56 4.51 1.50 -5.66
N TYR A 57 5.48 1.11 -4.83
CA TYR A 57 6.79 1.73 -4.78
C TYR A 57 7.83 0.74 -4.25
N ALA A 58 9.04 0.79 -4.78
CA ALA A 58 10.20 0.10 -4.24
C ALA A 58 11.26 1.15 -3.94
N ALA A 59 11.76 1.17 -2.70
CA ALA A 59 12.76 2.15 -2.30
C ALA A 59 14.14 1.76 -2.89
N GLU A 60 14.85 2.76 -3.41
CA GLU A 60 16.19 2.54 -3.98
C GLU A 60 17.29 2.45 -2.91
N LEU A 61 17.15 3.22 -1.83
CA LEU A 61 18.18 3.38 -0.79
C LEU A 61 18.03 2.40 0.38
N ALA A 62 16.86 1.77 0.53
CA ALA A 62 16.54 0.90 1.66
C ALA A 62 15.78 -0.32 1.17
N PRO A 63 15.92 -1.49 1.83
CA PRO A 63 15.29 -2.72 1.39
C PRO A 63 13.81 -2.78 1.78
N VAL A 64 13.03 -1.84 1.22
CA VAL A 64 11.63 -1.59 1.56
C VAL A 64 10.80 -1.49 0.30
N ILE A 65 9.65 -2.14 0.31
CA ILE A 65 8.62 -2.04 -0.73
C ILE A 65 7.30 -1.61 -0.12
N ILE A 66 6.54 -0.81 -0.87
CA ILE A 66 5.16 -0.43 -0.56
C ILE A 66 4.27 -1.19 -1.52
N VAL A 67 3.35 -1.98 -0.97
CA VAL A 67 2.47 -2.87 -1.72
C VAL A 67 1.02 -2.63 -1.34
N LYS A 68 0.14 -2.78 -2.32
CA LYS A 68 -1.31 -2.91 -2.09
C LYS A 68 -1.67 -4.38 -2.14
N LEU A 69 -2.30 -4.86 -1.09
CA LEU A 69 -2.68 -6.26 -0.94
C LEU A 69 -4.13 -6.38 -0.46
N PRO A 70 -4.85 -7.43 -0.85
CA PRO A 70 -6.07 -7.83 -0.18
C PRO A 70 -5.81 -8.06 1.33
N SER A 71 -6.69 -7.56 2.19
CA SER A 71 -6.53 -7.68 3.65
C SER A 71 -6.33 -9.11 4.15
N HIS A 72 -6.96 -10.10 3.49
CA HIS A 72 -6.81 -11.51 3.83
C HIS A 72 -5.43 -12.10 3.48
N ALA A 73 -4.70 -11.48 2.55
CA ALA A 73 -3.40 -11.96 2.08
C ALA A 73 -2.23 -11.47 2.96
N ILE A 74 -2.46 -10.58 3.92
CA ILE A 74 -1.40 -9.98 4.75
C ILE A 74 -0.64 -11.04 5.57
N GLU A 75 -1.36 -12.00 6.16
CA GLU A 75 -0.74 -13.05 6.98
C GLU A 75 0.09 -14.03 6.17
N GLU A 76 -0.33 -14.33 4.95
CA GLU A 76 0.45 -15.14 4.02
C GLU A 76 1.68 -14.36 3.53
N PHE A 77 1.49 -13.09 3.18
CA PHE A 77 2.56 -12.18 2.77
C PHE A 77 3.66 -12.04 3.85
N ARG A 78 3.28 -11.98 5.14
CA ARG A 78 4.22 -11.95 6.28
C ARG A 78 5.15 -13.16 6.35
N LYS A 79 4.70 -14.33 5.86
CA LYS A 79 5.42 -15.61 5.95
C LYS A 79 6.30 -15.89 4.73
N THR A 80 6.31 -14.98 3.76
CA THR A 80 7.04 -15.16 2.50
C THR A 80 8.55 -15.21 2.75
N HIS A 81 9.23 -16.01 1.94
CA HIS A 81 10.68 -16.11 2.01
C HIS A 81 11.33 -14.76 1.67
N GLY A 82 12.30 -14.33 2.48
CA GLY A 82 12.90 -13.01 2.35
C GLY A 82 12.13 -11.86 3.00
N MET A 83 11.00 -12.11 3.67
CA MET A 83 10.28 -11.10 4.43
C MET A 83 10.94 -10.86 5.80
N LYS A 84 11.26 -9.60 6.14
CA LYS A 84 11.82 -9.22 7.45
C LYS A 84 10.78 -8.57 8.35
N HIS A 85 9.96 -7.68 7.80
CA HIS A 85 8.94 -6.97 8.57
C HIS A 85 7.81 -6.49 7.67
N VAL A 86 6.61 -6.41 8.23
CA VAL A 86 5.40 -5.94 7.55
C VAL A 86 4.61 -5.02 8.48
N SER A 87 4.46 -3.77 8.09
CA SER A 87 3.67 -2.75 8.79
C SER A 87 2.56 -2.22 7.90
N VAL A 88 1.37 -2.04 8.46
CA VAL A 88 0.27 -1.37 7.75
C VAL A 88 0.60 0.12 7.64
N ASP A 89 0.24 0.73 6.51
CA ASP A 89 0.44 2.16 6.29
C ASP A 89 -0.36 3.00 7.30
N GLY A 90 0.31 4.00 7.88
CA GLY A 90 -0.22 4.81 8.96
C GLY A 90 -0.78 6.14 8.45
N VAL A 91 -1.78 6.68 9.13
CA VAL A 91 -2.27 8.05 8.86
C VAL A 91 -1.48 9.04 9.72
N ILE A 92 -0.86 10.02 9.06
CA ILE A 92 -0.07 11.07 9.72
C ILE A 92 -0.80 12.40 9.57
N TYR A 93 -0.89 13.17 10.65
CA TYR A 93 -1.51 14.49 10.67
C TYR A 93 -0.45 15.58 10.82
N ALA A 94 -0.61 16.68 10.08
CA ALA A 94 0.22 17.86 10.27
C ALA A 94 -0.05 18.49 11.65
N LEU A 95 1.01 18.77 12.41
CA LEU A 95 0.91 19.33 13.76
C LEU A 95 0.43 20.78 13.80
N ALA A 96 0.53 21.52 12.69
CA ALA A 96 0.04 22.89 12.59
C ALA A 96 -0.70 23.09 11.24
N PRO A 97 -1.86 23.76 11.22
CA PRO A 97 -2.52 24.09 9.98
C PRO A 97 -1.70 25.12 9.20
N PRO A 98 -1.72 25.08 7.85
CA PRO A 98 -1.14 26.14 7.05
C PRO A 98 -1.81 27.47 7.41
N GLY A 99 -1.02 28.54 7.49
CA GLY A 99 -1.52 29.89 7.76
C GLY A 99 -2.60 30.25 6.74
N ARG A 100 -3.87 30.28 7.18
CA ARG A 100 -5.00 30.58 6.28
C ARG A 100 -4.93 32.01 5.75
N GLY A 101 -4.77 32.11 4.43
CA GLY A 101 -5.42 33.09 3.55
C GLY A 101 -5.67 34.49 4.10
N ARG A 102 -4.61 35.20 4.51
CA ARG A 102 -4.71 36.67 4.64
C ARG A 102 -4.59 37.27 3.24
N ARG A 103 -5.50 38.19 2.91
CA ARG A 103 -5.45 39.02 1.69
C ARG A 103 -4.03 39.56 1.50
N PRO A 104 -3.51 39.70 0.26
CA PRO A 104 -2.20 40.29 0.04
C PRO A 104 -2.22 41.70 0.63
N LYS A 105 -1.57 41.89 1.76
CA LYS A 105 -1.22 43.22 2.26
C LYS A 105 0.03 43.66 1.49
N GLU A 106 0.20 44.96 1.27
CA GLU A 106 1.51 45.51 0.90
C GLU A 106 2.56 44.86 1.79
N GLN A 107 3.58 44.29 1.16
CA GLN A 107 4.57 43.51 1.88
C GLN A 107 5.30 44.46 2.84
N PRO A 108 5.16 44.29 4.16
CA PRO A 108 5.91 45.12 5.09
C PRO A 108 7.42 44.86 4.87
N PRO A 109 8.29 45.80 5.27
CA PRO A 109 9.72 45.56 5.33
C PRO A 109 10.02 44.25 6.05
N GLN A 110 11.09 43.57 5.66
CA GLN A 110 11.52 42.34 6.30
C GLN A 110 11.73 42.57 7.80
N VAL A 111 11.05 41.77 8.62
CA VAL A 111 11.22 41.74 10.08
C VAL A 111 11.85 40.41 10.46
N ILE A 112 12.88 40.44 11.30
CA ILE A 112 13.51 39.23 11.84
C ILE A 112 12.54 38.63 12.88
N PRO A 113 11.99 37.42 12.65
CA PRO A 113 11.11 36.78 13.63
C PRO A 113 11.87 36.49 14.92
N TRP A 114 11.21 36.65 16.07
CA TRP A 114 11.82 36.38 17.38
C TRP A 114 12.44 34.97 17.48
N GLY A 115 11.88 33.98 16.77
CA GLY A 115 12.41 32.61 16.75
C GLY A 115 13.75 32.49 16.04
N ILE A 116 14.01 33.33 15.03
CA ILE A 116 15.29 33.43 14.31
C ILE A 116 16.34 34.12 15.19
N ASP A 117 15.93 35.22 15.84
CA ASP A 117 16.79 35.96 16.76
C ASP A 117 17.14 35.12 18.00
N ARG A 118 16.17 34.39 18.57
CA ARG A 118 16.38 33.50 19.73
C ARG A 118 17.42 32.41 19.51
N VAL A 119 17.57 31.94 18.26
CA VAL A 119 18.57 30.92 17.90
C VAL A 119 19.84 31.54 17.30
N ASN A 120 20.01 32.86 17.40
CA ASN A 120 21.14 33.63 16.87
C ASN A 120 21.47 33.35 15.39
N ALA A 121 20.45 33.02 14.57
CA ALA A 121 20.68 32.59 13.19
C ALA A 121 21.28 33.71 12.31
N THR A 122 21.10 34.98 12.68
CA THR A 122 21.62 36.14 11.96
C THR A 122 23.15 36.22 11.95
N GLU A 123 23.82 35.68 12.97
CA GLU A 123 25.29 35.67 13.08
C GLU A 123 25.93 34.77 12.02
N ALA A 124 25.25 33.69 11.62
CA ALA A 124 25.76 32.73 10.64
C ALA A 124 25.70 33.25 9.19
N TRP A 125 24.89 34.27 8.90
CA TRP A 125 24.69 34.77 7.53
C TRP A 125 25.92 35.45 6.93
N ASN A 126 26.83 35.95 7.77
CA ASN A 126 28.11 36.49 7.32
C ASN A 126 29.17 35.39 7.05
N ILE A 127 28.87 34.14 7.41
CA ILE A 127 29.81 33.00 7.33
C ILE A 127 29.51 32.14 6.11
N THR A 128 28.23 31.91 5.77
CA THR A 128 27.82 31.11 4.62
C THR A 128 26.53 31.64 3.99
N THR A 129 26.41 31.52 2.67
CA THR A 129 25.19 31.81 1.91
C THR A 129 24.32 30.58 1.64
N GLY A 130 24.70 29.42 2.19
CA GLY A 130 24.12 28.11 1.87
C GLY A 130 25.08 27.27 1.05
#